data_AF-A0A158DVX4-F1
#
_entry.id   AF-A0A158DVX4-F1
#
_cell.length_a   1.000
_cell.length_b   1.000
_cell.length_c   1.000
_cell.angle_alpha   90.00
_cell.angle_beta   90.00
_cell.angle_gamma   90.00
#
_symmetry.space_group_name_H-M   'P 1'
#
loop_
_entity.id
_entity.type
_entity.pdbx_description
1 polymer ?
#
loop_
_entity_poly.entity_id
_entity_poly.type
_entity_poly.pdbx_seq_one_letter_code
_entity_poly.pdbx_strand_id
1 'polypeptide(L)'
;MTKTWAAACLSMIAFGAHAATIDSIISPTRIVVDDGTKRAIVELPGEPVYACGLKPFLAWANRFEGQTVEGTASGVAINIDGSPVSVESLFVKAGWLRPAALSDDAQTSITERRGGWACASAQAPFDAMHTSVDPKILAGIALNESAYNGRAWPWTLNVAGRGFFFRTREDAYRAVRYLISNGRSNFDVGIMQINRNL
;
A
#
# COMPACT_ATOMS: atom_id res chain seq x y z
N MET A 1 8.20 31.15 13.93
CA MET A 1 9.23 30.12 13.66
C MET A 1 9.00 29.60 12.25
N THR A 2 9.76 30.14 11.29
CA THR A 2 9.68 29.80 9.87
C THR A 2 10.32 28.44 9.65
N LYS A 3 9.51 27.43 9.30
CA LYS A 3 10.02 26.13 8.84
C LYS A 3 10.65 26.34 7.47
N THR A 4 11.98 26.31 7.41
CA THR A 4 12.75 26.20 6.19
C THR A 4 12.40 24.88 5.51
N TRP A 5 11.80 24.97 4.33
CA TRP A 5 11.58 23.83 3.45
C TRP A 5 12.95 23.46 2.87
N ALA A 6 13.55 22.38 3.36
CA ALA A 6 14.68 21.77 2.68
C ALA A 6 14.14 21.20 1.36
N ALA A 7 14.55 21.81 0.24
CA ALA A 7 14.32 21.24 -1.07
C ALA A 7 15.03 19.87 -1.11
N ALA A 8 14.26 18.79 -1.20
CA ALA A 8 14.82 17.48 -1.47
C ALA A 8 15.45 17.53 -2.87
N CYS A 9 16.79 17.53 -2.93
CA CYS A 9 17.50 17.32 -4.18
C CYS A 9 17.15 15.92 -4.69
N LEU A 10 16.23 15.83 -5.64
CA LEU A 10 16.04 14.65 -6.47
C LEU A 10 17.33 14.45 -7.29
N SER A 11 18.23 13.63 -6.76
CA SER A 11 19.34 13.09 -7.52
C SER A 11 18.76 12.14 -8.57
N MET A 12 18.54 12.63 -9.80
CA MET A 12 18.32 11.74 -10.95
C MET A 12 19.56 10.88 -11.10
N ILE A 13 19.42 9.58 -10.84
CA ILE A 13 20.50 8.62 -11.07
C ILE A 13 20.56 8.40 -12.58
N ALA A 14 21.46 9.12 -13.24
CA ALA A 14 21.83 8.84 -14.63
C ALA A 14 22.74 7.60 -14.65
N PHE A 15 22.16 6.43 -14.97
CA PHE A 15 22.93 5.24 -15.26
C PHE A 15 23.51 5.33 -16.68
N GLY A 16 24.70 4.75 -16.90
CA GLY A 16 25.41 4.81 -18.18
C GLY A 16 24.72 4.02 -19.30
N ALA A 17 25.42 3.82 -20.42
CA ALA A 17 24.90 3.10 -21.60
C ALA A 17 24.57 1.61 -21.37
N HIS A 18 24.82 1.08 -20.17
CA HIS A 18 24.50 -0.28 -19.77
C HIS A 18 23.19 -0.33 -18.99
N ALA A 19 22.40 -1.37 -19.25
CA ALA A 19 21.14 -1.61 -18.54
C ALA A 19 21.44 -1.92 -17.07
N ALA A 20 21.07 -1.01 -16.18
CA ALA A 20 21.22 -1.19 -14.75
C ALA A 20 20.27 -2.29 -14.24
N THR A 21 20.69 -3.02 -13.21
CA THR A 21 19.91 -4.12 -12.61
C THR A 21 19.82 -3.97 -11.10
N ILE A 22 18.78 -4.52 -10.49
CA ILE A 22 18.69 -4.64 -9.03
C ILE A 22 19.68 -5.72 -8.59
N ASP A 23 20.79 -5.31 -7.97
CA ASP A 23 21.78 -6.23 -7.41
C ASP A 23 21.26 -6.87 -6.12
N SER A 24 20.66 -6.07 -5.24
CA SER A 24 20.12 -6.54 -3.96
C SER A 24 19.10 -5.57 -3.37
N ILE A 25 18.21 -6.06 -2.52
CA ILE A 25 17.26 -5.23 -1.77
C ILE A 25 17.60 -5.32 -0.28
N ILE A 26 17.97 -4.19 0.33
CA ILE A 26 18.43 -4.12 1.73
C ILE A 26 17.23 -3.93 2.66
N SER A 27 16.29 -3.08 2.27
CA SER A 27 15.12 -2.71 3.06
C SER A 27 13.97 -2.25 2.16
N PRO A 28 12.75 -2.05 2.69
CA PRO A 28 11.65 -1.50 1.91
C PRO A 28 11.92 -0.11 1.33
N THR A 29 12.93 0.60 1.84
CA THR A 29 13.31 1.94 1.39
C THR A 29 14.67 2.00 0.72
N ARG A 30 15.45 0.91 0.64
CA ARG A 30 16.82 0.93 0.12
C ARG A 30 17.10 -0.26 -0.77
N ILE A 31 17.38 0.05 -2.03
CA ILE A 31 17.67 -0.92 -3.08
C ILE A 31 19.07 -0.64 -3.61
N VAL A 32 19.83 -1.68 -3.90
CA VAL A 32 21.12 -1.55 -4.56
C VAL A 32 20.95 -1.85 -6.03
N VAL A 33 21.41 -0.91 -6.86
CA VAL A 33 21.39 -1.01 -8.31
C VAL A 33 22.82 -1.00 -8.82
N ASP A 34 23.10 -1.85 -9.81
CA ASP A 34 24.41 -1.99 -10.45
C ASP A 34 24.25 -1.91 -11.98
N ASP A 35 25.04 -1.04 -12.62
CA ASP A 35 25.11 -0.91 -14.09
C ASP A 35 26.34 -1.62 -14.70
N GLY A 36 27.05 -2.42 -13.91
CA GLY A 36 28.28 -3.12 -14.28
C GLY A 36 29.54 -2.25 -14.12
N THR A 37 29.38 -0.95 -13.91
CA THR A 37 30.48 0.01 -13.70
C THR A 37 30.40 0.67 -12.32
N LYS A 38 29.18 0.96 -11.86
CA LYS A 38 28.88 1.63 -10.61
C LYS A 38 27.74 0.93 -9.89
N ARG A 39 27.98 0.69 -8.60
CA ARG A 39 26.96 0.24 -7.64
C ARG A 39 26.48 1.42 -6.81
N ALA A 40 25.17 1.62 -6.72
CA ALA A 40 24.56 2.73 -6.01
C ALA A 40 23.36 2.28 -5.18
N ILE A 41 23.11 2.97 -4.06
CA ILE A 41 21.90 2.77 -3.27
C ILE A 41 20.84 3.77 -3.75
N VAL A 42 19.71 3.23 -4.18
CA VAL A 42 18.49 3.97 -4.47
C VAL A 42 17.63 3.99 -3.23
N GLU A 43 17.27 5.18 -2.76
CA GLU A 43 16.33 5.36 -1.67
C GLU A 43 14.92 5.58 -2.22
N LEU A 44 13.97 4.74 -1.79
CA LEU A 44 12.56 4.91 -2.12
C LEU A 44 11.90 5.84 -1.08
N PRO A 45 11.06 6.78 -1.51
CA PRO A 45 10.37 7.69 -0.59
C PRO A 45 9.34 6.94 0.26
N GLY A 46 9.19 7.36 1.52
CA GLY A 46 8.22 6.81 2.46
C GLY A 46 8.86 6.08 3.65
N GLU A 47 8.03 5.40 4.42
CA GLU A 47 8.43 4.69 5.64
C GLU A 47 8.31 3.16 5.48
N PRO A 48 9.28 2.38 5.97
CA PRO A 48 9.24 0.94 5.85
C PRO A 48 8.21 0.32 6.81
N VAL A 49 7.50 -0.70 6.34
CA VAL A 49 6.51 -1.44 7.14
C VAL A 49 7.12 -2.73 7.67
N TYR A 50 7.62 -2.70 8.91
CA TYR A 50 8.31 -3.82 9.56
C TYR A 50 7.48 -4.62 10.56
N ALA A 51 6.16 -4.52 10.58
CA ALA A 51 5.39 -5.19 11.63
C ALA A 51 5.57 -6.72 11.61
N CYS A 52 5.84 -7.34 10.45
CA CYS A 52 6.25 -8.75 10.34
C CYS A 52 7.78 -9.00 10.41
N GLY A 53 8.57 -7.93 10.51
CA GLY A 53 10.04 -7.98 10.51
C GLY A 53 10.68 -7.92 9.12
N LEU A 54 12.01 -7.79 9.09
CA LEU A 54 12.80 -7.64 7.87
C LEU A 54 12.93 -8.96 7.07
N LYS A 55 13.05 -10.11 7.74
CA LYS A 55 13.26 -11.40 7.07
C LYS A 55 12.11 -11.77 6.11
N PRO A 56 10.82 -11.67 6.49
CA PRO A 56 9.72 -11.91 5.54
C PRO A 56 9.71 -10.93 4.37
N PHE A 57 10.07 -9.66 4.60
CA PHE A 57 10.22 -8.68 3.53
C PHE A 57 11.30 -9.12 2.53
N LEU A 58 12.51 -9.47 2.99
CA LEU A 58 13.60 -9.89 2.12
C LEU A 58 13.24 -11.16 1.32
N ALA A 59 12.58 -12.12 1.96
CA ALA A 59 12.10 -13.33 1.30
C ALA A 59 11.08 -13.04 0.19
N TRP A 60 10.24 -12.02 0.36
CA TRP A 60 9.33 -11.54 -0.69
C TRP A 60 10.08 -10.76 -1.78
N ALA A 61 11.01 -9.89 -1.38
CA ALA A 61 11.71 -8.96 -2.26
C ALA A 61 12.71 -9.65 -3.22
N ASN A 62 13.22 -10.84 -2.89
CA ASN A 62 14.23 -11.56 -3.68
C ASN A 62 13.91 -11.69 -5.18
N ARG A 63 12.63 -11.74 -5.56
CA ARG A 63 12.17 -11.87 -6.95
C ARG A 63 12.55 -10.69 -7.85
N PHE A 64 12.95 -9.58 -7.25
CA PHE A 64 13.36 -8.38 -7.97
C PHE A 64 14.86 -8.38 -8.29
N GLU A 65 15.67 -9.20 -7.63
CA GLU A 65 17.10 -9.28 -7.90
C GLU A 65 17.34 -9.75 -9.35
N GLY A 66 18.28 -9.09 -10.03
CA GLY A 66 18.58 -9.29 -11.44
C GLY A 66 17.61 -8.62 -12.42
N GLN A 67 16.50 -8.01 -11.96
CA GLN A 67 15.60 -7.28 -12.85
C GLN A 67 16.27 -6.02 -13.39
N THR A 68 16.15 -5.79 -14.70
CA THR A 68 16.57 -4.54 -15.32
C THR A 68 15.71 -3.39 -14.81
N VAL A 69 16.37 -2.27 -14.52
CA VAL A 69 15.72 -1.05 -14.05
C VAL A 69 16.00 0.13 -14.97
N GLU A 70 15.02 1.03 -15.01
CA GLU A 70 15.17 2.37 -15.54
C GLU A 70 15.01 3.39 -14.41
N GLY A 71 15.72 4.51 -14.52
CA GLY A 71 15.60 5.63 -13.58
C GLY A 71 14.26 6.33 -13.75
N THR A 72 13.65 6.71 -12.63
CA THR A 72 12.41 7.51 -12.60
C THR A 72 12.60 8.73 -11.70
N ALA A 73 11.62 9.63 -11.66
CA ALA A 73 11.67 10.78 -10.77
C ALA A 73 11.74 10.38 -9.28
N SER A 74 11.10 9.29 -8.87
CA SER A 74 11.01 8.88 -7.45
C SER A 74 11.84 7.64 -7.09
N GLY A 75 12.75 7.21 -7.97
CA GLY A 75 13.58 6.02 -7.74
C GLY A 75 13.79 5.24 -9.02
N VAL A 76 13.43 3.96 -9.02
CA VAL A 76 13.59 3.05 -10.17
C VAL A 76 12.29 2.35 -10.53
N ALA A 77 12.13 2.01 -11.80
CA ALA A 77 11.06 1.17 -12.31
C ALA A 77 11.62 -0.09 -12.95
N ILE A 78 10.83 -1.18 -12.89
CA ILE A 78 11.08 -2.41 -13.62
C ILE A 78 10.04 -2.58 -14.71
N ASN A 79 10.36 -3.33 -15.75
CA ASN A 79 9.40 -3.62 -16.81
C ASN A 79 8.49 -4.80 -16.42
N ILE A 80 7.17 -4.59 -16.43
CA ILE A 80 6.16 -5.63 -16.21
C ILE A 80 5.21 -5.59 -17.41
N ASP A 81 5.13 -6.71 -18.14
CA ASP A 81 4.27 -6.85 -19.33
C ASP A 81 4.46 -5.74 -20.37
N GLY A 82 5.71 -5.28 -20.56
CA GLY A 82 6.06 -4.22 -21.51
C GLY A 82 5.78 -2.80 -21.01
N SER A 83 5.32 -2.64 -19.77
CA SER A 83 5.09 -1.35 -19.14
C SER A 83 6.06 -1.11 -17.98
N PRO A 84 6.66 0.08 -17.86
CA PRO A 84 7.47 0.41 -16.70
C PRO A 84 6.60 0.62 -15.46
N VAL A 85 6.94 -0.09 -14.39
CA VAL A 85 6.24 -0.01 -13.10
C VAL A 85 7.25 0.34 -12.01
N SER A 86 6.97 1.43 -11.30
CA SER A 86 7.80 1.90 -10.18
C SER A 86 7.94 0.82 -9.11
N VAL A 87 9.16 0.61 -8.62
CA VAL A 87 9.41 -0.30 -7.50
C VAL A 87 8.75 0.20 -6.21
N GLU A 88 8.68 1.52 -6.03
CA GLU A 88 7.92 2.16 -4.94
C GLU A 88 6.46 1.70 -4.94
N SER A 89 5.77 1.79 -6.08
CA SER A 89 4.34 1.44 -6.17
C SER A 89 4.12 -0.06 -5.93
N LEU A 90 5.04 -0.92 -6.38
CA LEU A 90 5.00 -2.35 -6.10
C LEU A 90 5.15 -2.66 -4.60
N PHE A 91 6.02 -1.93 -3.90
CA PHE A 91 6.24 -2.10 -2.46
C PHE A 91 5.05 -1.57 -1.64
N VAL A 92 4.46 -0.45 -2.06
CA VAL A 92 3.23 0.10 -1.46
C VAL A 92 2.07 -0.88 -1.63
N LYS A 93 1.80 -1.33 -2.86
CA LYS A 93 0.69 -2.25 -3.16
C LYS A 93 0.80 -3.58 -2.41
N ALA A 94 2.03 -4.03 -2.16
CA ALA A 94 2.30 -5.25 -1.39
C ALA A 94 2.32 -5.04 0.13
N GLY A 95 2.26 -3.81 0.63
CA GLY A 95 2.21 -3.51 2.05
C GLY A 95 3.56 -3.56 2.76
N TRP A 96 4.64 -3.24 2.05
CA TRP A 96 6.00 -3.16 2.62
C TRP A 96 6.51 -1.72 2.77
N LEU A 97 5.91 -0.77 2.07
CA LEU A 97 6.26 0.65 2.10
C LEU A 97 5.00 1.50 2.34
N ARG A 98 5.09 2.47 3.24
CA ARG A 98 4.05 3.47 3.49
C ARG A 98 4.47 4.80 2.87
N PRO A 99 3.80 5.29 1.82
CA PRO A 99 4.12 6.58 1.23
C PRO A 99 3.71 7.72 2.17
N ALA A 100 4.31 8.91 1.98
CA ALA A 100 3.97 10.09 2.79
C ALA A 100 2.51 10.53 2.64
N ALA A 101 1.96 10.44 1.42
CA ALA A 101 0.55 10.63 1.14
C ALA A 101 -0.09 9.26 0.81
N LEU A 102 -1.16 8.91 1.53
CA LEU A 102 -1.80 7.61 1.39
C LEU A 102 -2.63 7.52 0.10
N SER A 103 -2.08 6.86 -0.92
CA SER A 103 -2.79 6.48 -2.14
C SER A 103 -3.84 5.38 -1.89
N ASP A 104 -4.72 5.15 -2.86
CA ASP A 104 -5.68 4.02 -2.85
C ASP A 104 -4.98 2.68 -2.57
N ASP A 105 -3.82 2.43 -3.19
CA ASP A 105 -3.05 1.21 -2.99
C ASP A 105 -2.46 1.13 -1.57
N ALA A 106 -2.01 2.25 -1.03
CA ALA A 106 -1.51 2.31 0.35
C ALA A 106 -2.64 1.98 1.34
N GLN A 107 -3.80 2.65 1.21
CA GLN A 107 -4.97 2.42 2.06
C GLN A 107 -5.48 0.98 1.94
N THR A 108 -5.51 0.44 0.72
CA THR A 108 -5.86 -0.96 0.45
C THR A 108 -4.88 -1.92 1.12
N SER A 109 -3.58 -1.71 0.96
CA SER A 109 -2.56 -2.60 1.55
C SER A 109 -2.63 -2.63 3.08
N ILE A 110 -2.94 -1.49 3.71
CA ILE A 110 -3.09 -1.35 5.16
C ILE A 110 -4.34 -2.09 5.64
N THR A 111 -5.49 -1.81 5.01
CA THR A 111 -6.80 -2.34 5.44
C THR A 111 -6.98 -3.82 5.11
N GLU A 112 -6.40 -4.32 4.02
CA GLU A 112 -6.32 -5.77 3.74
C GLU A 112 -5.20 -6.47 4.52
N ARG A 113 -4.35 -5.70 5.21
CA ARG A 113 -3.20 -6.20 5.98
C ARG A 113 -2.23 -7.03 5.12
N ARG A 114 -1.85 -6.49 3.96
CA ARG A 114 -0.86 -7.08 3.05
C ARG A 114 0.56 -6.91 3.57
N GLY A 115 1.45 -7.83 3.20
CA GLY A 115 2.88 -7.74 3.49
C GLY A 115 3.14 -7.54 4.98
N GLY A 116 3.88 -6.48 5.32
CA GLY A 116 4.23 -6.15 6.70
C GLY A 116 3.00 -5.90 7.58
N TRP A 117 1.92 -5.35 7.02
CA TRP A 117 0.67 -5.07 7.77
C TRP A 117 -0.03 -6.34 8.28
N ALA A 118 0.30 -7.52 7.74
CA ALA A 118 -0.28 -8.79 8.20
C ALA A 118 -0.10 -9.01 9.71
N CYS A 119 1.04 -8.58 10.27
CA CYS A 119 1.39 -8.72 11.68
C CYS A 119 1.14 -7.46 12.51
N ALA A 120 0.63 -6.39 11.91
CA ALA A 120 0.32 -5.14 12.62
C ALA A 120 -0.89 -5.33 13.58
N SER A 121 -1.11 -4.39 14.49
CA SER A 121 -2.32 -4.42 15.33
C SER A 121 -3.59 -4.17 14.49
N ALA A 122 -4.77 -4.45 15.04
CA ALA A 122 -6.03 -4.05 14.40
C ALA A 122 -6.21 -2.51 14.35
N GLN A 123 -5.41 -1.76 15.10
CA GLN A 123 -5.43 -0.28 15.13
C GLN A 123 -4.65 0.34 13.97
N ALA A 124 -3.74 -0.41 13.34
CA ALA A 124 -2.82 0.12 12.34
C ALA A 124 -3.47 0.95 11.21
N PRO A 125 -4.65 0.60 10.66
CA PRO A 125 -5.34 1.47 9.71
C PRO A 125 -5.71 2.83 10.28
N PHE A 126 -6.16 2.86 11.53
CA PHE A 126 -6.58 4.08 12.22
C PHE A 126 -5.38 4.89 12.70
N ASP A 127 -4.31 4.24 13.17
CA ASP A 127 -3.05 4.92 13.49
C ASP A 127 -2.52 5.70 12.27
N ALA A 128 -2.65 5.11 11.07
CA ALA A 128 -2.19 5.72 9.82
C ALA A 128 -3.12 6.81 9.27
N MET A 129 -4.41 6.82 9.63
CA MET A 129 -5.43 7.64 8.93
C MET A 129 -6.24 8.57 9.83
N HIS A 130 -6.19 8.40 11.15
CA HIS A 130 -6.96 9.24 12.09
C HIS A 130 -6.43 10.68 12.10
N THR A 131 -7.33 11.61 12.40
CA THR A 131 -7.01 13.03 12.57
C THR A 131 -7.22 13.50 14.00
N SER A 132 -8.29 13.03 14.65
CA SER A 132 -8.73 13.56 15.96
C SER A 132 -9.26 12.51 16.94
N VAL A 133 -9.76 11.38 16.47
CA VAL A 133 -10.34 10.32 17.32
C VAL A 133 -9.28 9.27 17.65
N ASP A 134 -9.27 8.80 18.90
CA ASP A 134 -8.38 7.73 19.35
C ASP A 134 -8.50 6.48 18.44
N PRO A 135 -7.38 6.02 17.83
CA PRO A 135 -7.35 4.85 16.97
C PRO A 135 -7.91 3.58 17.60
N LYS A 136 -7.80 3.40 18.92
CA LYS A 136 -8.36 2.26 19.66
C LYS A 136 -9.88 2.26 19.64
N ILE A 137 -10.49 3.43 19.78
CA ILE A 137 -11.95 3.57 19.71
C ILE A 137 -12.42 3.26 18.30
N LEU A 138 -11.78 3.86 17.28
CA LEU A 138 -12.11 3.59 15.88
C LEU A 138 -11.95 2.11 15.51
N ALA A 139 -10.88 1.47 15.98
CA ALA A 139 -10.67 0.04 15.77
C ALA A 139 -11.77 -0.82 16.41
N GLY A 140 -12.22 -0.47 17.62
CA GLY A 140 -13.33 -1.15 18.28
C GLY A 140 -14.63 -1.04 17.48
N ILE A 141 -14.96 0.15 16.99
CA ILE A 141 -16.13 0.39 16.14
C ILE A 141 -16.01 -0.44 14.85
N ALA A 142 -14.89 -0.34 14.13
CA ALA A 142 -14.71 -1.03 12.86
C ALA A 142 -14.81 -2.56 12.98
N LEU A 143 -14.34 -3.13 14.10
CA LEU A 143 -14.49 -4.54 14.40
C LEU A 143 -15.96 -4.92 14.69
N ASN A 144 -16.72 -4.06 15.38
CA ASN A 144 -18.15 -4.27 15.55
C ASN A 144 -18.90 -4.25 14.21
N GLU A 145 -18.51 -3.34 13.32
CA GLU A 145 -19.20 -3.08 12.06
C GLU A 145 -18.87 -4.09 10.94
N SER A 146 -17.64 -4.57 10.86
CA SER A 146 -17.15 -5.29 9.68
C SER A 146 -16.17 -6.43 9.98
N ALA A 147 -16.22 -7.02 11.18
CA ALA A 147 -15.35 -8.12 11.53
C ALA A 147 -15.54 -9.34 10.62
N TYR A 148 -14.45 -9.70 9.94
CA TYR A 148 -14.29 -10.95 9.21
C TYR A 148 -12.96 -11.58 9.64
N ASN A 149 -13.01 -12.79 10.20
CA ASN A 149 -11.83 -13.48 10.75
C ASN A 149 -11.01 -12.61 11.74
N GLY A 150 -11.70 -11.88 12.63
CA GLY A 150 -11.08 -11.04 13.66
C GLY A 150 -10.46 -9.74 13.15
N ARG A 151 -10.83 -9.29 11.95
CA ARG A 151 -10.30 -8.08 11.30
C ARG A 151 -11.45 -7.26 10.70
N ALA A 152 -11.38 -5.94 10.82
CA ALA A 152 -12.29 -5.07 10.10
C ALA A 152 -11.98 -5.16 8.60
N TRP A 153 -12.90 -5.70 7.80
CA TRP A 153 -12.63 -6.03 6.41
C TRP A 153 -13.14 -4.95 5.45
N PRO A 154 -12.27 -4.35 4.59
CA PRO A 154 -12.63 -3.17 3.80
C PRO A 154 -13.67 -3.45 2.72
N TRP A 155 -13.80 -4.70 2.28
CA TRP A 155 -14.73 -5.09 1.22
C TRP A 155 -16.00 -5.72 1.82
N THR A 156 -16.54 -5.06 2.84
CA THR A 156 -17.78 -5.46 3.53
C THR A 156 -18.92 -4.56 3.07
N LEU A 157 -20.06 -5.16 2.71
CA LEU A 157 -21.32 -4.47 2.47
C LEU A 157 -22.36 -4.95 3.46
N ASN A 158 -23.16 -4.04 4.00
CA ASN A 158 -24.43 -4.39 4.65
C ASN A 158 -25.57 -3.91 3.76
N VAL A 159 -26.41 -4.85 3.33
CA VAL A 159 -27.53 -4.59 2.41
C VAL A 159 -28.82 -4.92 3.14
N ALA A 160 -29.48 -3.91 3.71
CA ALA A 160 -30.68 -4.04 4.55
C ALA A 160 -30.55 -5.08 5.68
N GLY A 161 -29.48 -4.98 6.48
CA GLY A 161 -29.23 -5.84 7.64
C GLY A 161 -28.49 -7.14 7.31
N ARG A 162 -28.21 -7.41 6.03
CA ARG A 162 -27.46 -8.60 5.61
C ARG A 162 -26.04 -8.23 5.21
N GLY A 163 -25.06 -8.78 5.93
CA GLY A 163 -23.63 -8.64 5.63
C GLY A 163 -23.18 -9.47 4.43
N PHE A 164 -22.32 -8.89 3.61
CA PHE A 164 -21.63 -9.51 2.48
C PHE A 164 -20.15 -9.16 2.56
N PHE A 165 -19.29 -10.18 2.46
CA PHE A 165 -17.84 -10.03 2.51
C PHE A 165 -17.24 -10.45 1.18
N PHE A 166 -16.60 -9.52 0.48
CA PHE A 166 -16.00 -9.75 -0.83
C PHE A 166 -14.49 -9.95 -0.69
N ARG A 167 -13.88 -10.75 -1.56
CA ARG A 167 -12.44 -11.00 -1.49
C ARG A 167 -11.61 -9.82 -1.99
N THR A 168 -12.12 -9.08 -2.96
CA THR A 168 -11.40 -7.97 -3.60
C THR A 168 -12.25 -6.70 -3.67
N ARG A 169 -11.57 -5.56 -3.83
CA ARG A 169 -12.20 -4.26 -4.10
C ARG A 169 -13.11 -4.32 -5.32
N GLU A 170 -12.66 -4.97 -6.39
CA GLU A 170 -13.38 -5.03 -7.66
C GLU A 170 -14.68 -5.80 -7.52
N ASP A 171 -14.68 -6.88 -6.73
CA ASP A 171 -15.89 -7.68 -6.48
C ASP A 171 -16.91 -6.87 -5.68
N ALA A 172 -16.48 -6.20 -4.60
CA ALA A 172 -17.33 -5.30 -3.84
C ALA A 172 -17.85 -4.14 -4.70
N TYR A 173 -16.99 -3.55 -5.52
CA TYR A 173 -17.37 -2.47 -6.43
C TYR A 173 -18.44 -2.91 -7.43
N ARG A 174 -18.29 -4.09 -8.06
CA ARG A 174 -19.32 -4.63 -8.95
C ARG A 174 -20.65 -4.84 -8.23
N ALA A 175 -20.63 -5.35 -7.00
CA ALA A 175 -21.83 -5.48 -6.18
C ALA A 175 -22.49 -4.12 -5.87
N VAL A 176 -21.70 -3.12 -5.48
CA VAL A 176 -22.19 -1.75 -5.25
C VAL A 176 -22.83 -1.17 -6.53
N ARG A 177 -22.16 -1.30 -7.68
CA ARG A 177 -22.69 -0.82 -8.97
C ARG A 177 -24.00 -1.52 -9.34
N TYR A 178 -24.09 -2.83 -9.11
CA TYR A 178 -25.33 -3.58 -9.29
C TYR A 178 -26.46 -3.03 -8.41
N LEU A 179 -26.22 -2.82 -7.11
CA LEU A 179 -27.22 -2.27 -6.18
C LEU A 179 -27.72 -0.88 -6.64
N ILE A 180 -26.79 0.00 -7.02
CA ILE A 180 -27.11 1.33 -7.53
C ILE A 180 -27.95 1.25 -8.81
N SER A 181 -27.58 0.40 -9.76
CA SER A 181 -28.33 0.24 -11.02
C SER A 181 -29.75 -0.28 -10.83
N ASN A 182 -30.01 -0.99 -9.73
CA ASN A 182 -31.34 -1.48 -9.35
C ASN A 182 -32.10 -0.48 -8.43
N GLY A 183 -31.64 0.77 -8.33
CA GLY A 183 -32.28 1.81 -7.53
C GLY A 183 -32.19 1.59 -6.02
N ARG A 184 -31.34 0.67 -5.55
CA ARG A 184 -31.20 0.41 -4.12
C ARG A 184 -30.28 1.46 -3.49
N SER A 185 -30.77 2.09 -2.44
CA SER A 185 -30.08 3.14 -1.69
C SER A 185 -29.74 2.74 -0.26
N ASN A 186 -30.45 1.76 0.31
CA ASN A 186 -30.25 1.31 1.68
C ASN A 186 -29.15 0.24 1.77
N PHE A 187 -27.89 0.67 1.71
CA PHE A 187 -26.73 -0.17 1.98
C PHE A 187 -25.54 0.65 2.51
N ASP A 188 -24.71 -0.04 3.29
CA ASP A 188 -23.52 0.50 3.93
C ASP A 188 -22.26 -0.16 3.37
N VAL A 189 -21.14 0.58 3.36
CA VAL A 189 -19.90 0.17 2.70
C VAL A 189 -18.70 0.32 3.64
N GLY A 190 -17.80 -0.65 3.62
CA GLY A 190 -16.45 -0.53 4.15
C GLY A 190 -16.32 -0.82 5.64
N ILE A 191 -15.11 -0.60 6.18
CA ILE A 191 -14.79 -0.98 7.57
C ILE A 191 -15.63 -0.26 8.63
N MET A 192 -16.15 0.93 8.30
CA MET A 192 -16.98 1.76 9.18
C MET A 192 -18.47 1.74 8.80
N GLN A 193 -18.87 0.92 7.83
CA GLN A 193 -20.26 0.81 7.35
C GLN A 193 -20.87 2.19 7.06
N ILE A 194 -20.22 2.95 6.17
CA ILE A 194 -20.69 4.27 5.76
C ILE A 194 -21.85 4.09 4.78
N ASN A 195 -22.98 4.72 5.10
CA ASN A 195 -24.17 4.65 4.28
C ASN A 195 -23.98 5.38 2.94
N ARG A 196 -24.43 4.77 1.85
CA ARG A 196 -24.34 5.36 0.50
C ARG A 196 -25.22 6.61 0.30
N ASN A 197 -26.18 6.90 1.19
CA ASN A 197 -27.04 8.09 1.09
C ASN A 197 -26.51 9.31 1.84
N LEU A 198 -25.31 9.23 2.40
CA LEU A 198 -24.59 10.39 2.92
C LEU A 198 -24.11 11.30 1.78
#